data_AF-A0A2W6D8E0-F1
#
_entry.id   AF-A0A2W6D8E0-F1
#
_cell.length_a   1.000
_cell.length_b   1.000
_cell.length_c   1.000
_cell.angle_alpha   90.00
_cell.angle_beta   90.00
_cell.angle_gamma   90.00
#
_symmetry.space_group_name_H-M   'P 1'
#
loop_
_entity.id
_entity.type
_entity.pdbx_description
1 polymer ?
#
loop_
_entity_poly.entity_id
_entity_poly.type
_entity_poly.pdbx_seq_one_letter_code
_entity_poly.pdbx_strand_id
1 'polypeptide(L)'
;MHYVFTQVNPTDRTYLVDALRGVAPNQQWGVWAAGSDQRPGNKDGWSFESDSYGKHWVTNTVGFAGPDERYLVAVMYQVDPRGTLPGGVHTISDVVALLFGKPIPARITVPAPDG
;
A
#
# COMPACT_ATOMS: atom_id res chain seq x y z
N MET A 1 17.18 -11.59 -13.37
CA MET A 1 16.74 -10.83 -12.17
C MET A 1 16.70 -11.80 -11.00
N HIS A 2 17.41 -11.49 -9.92
CA HIS A 2 17.33 -12.24 -8.66
C HIS A 2 16.39 -11.49 -7.73
N TYR A 3 15.27 -12.11 -7.35
CA TYR A 3 14.34 -11.53 -6.39
C TYR A 3 14.71 -12.06 -5.01
N VAL A 4 14.82 -11.18 -4.00
CA VAL A 4 15.09 -11.59 -2.62
C VAL A 4 14.08 -12.66 -2.16
N PHE A 5 12.81 -12.53 -2.56
CA PHE A 5 11.77 -13.54 -2.30
C PHE A 5 12.05 -14.94 -2.88
N THR A 6 12.90 -15.07 -3.90
CA THR A 6 13.31 -16.38 -4.44
C THR A 6 14.51 -16.99 -3.70
N GLN A 7 15.13 -16.24 -2.78
CA GLN A 7 16.29 -16.65 -1.98
C GLN A 7 15.98 -16.78 -0.48
N VAL A 8 14.87 -16.22 -0.01
CA VAL A 8 14.35 -16.40 1.35
C VAL A 8 13.95 -17.86 1.56
N ASN A 9 14.16 -18.38 2.77
CA ASN A 9 13.69 -19.71 3.15
C ASN A 9 12.18 -19.84 2.81
N PRO A 10 11.72 -20.93 2.16
CA PRO A 10 10.33 -21.06 1.75
C PRO A 10 9.32 -20.87 2.89
N THR A 11 9.65 -21.31 4.11
CA THR A 11 8.80 -21.14 5.30
C THR A 11 8.69 -19.68 5.68
N ASP A 12 9.81 -18.95 5.73
CA ASP A 12 9.82 -17.52 6.06
C ASP A 12 9.10 -16.69 5.00
N ARG A 13 9.28 -17.04 3.71
CA ARG A 13 8.52 -16.41 2.62
C ARG A 13 7.03 -16.60 2.81
N THR A 14 6.61 -17.84 3.07
CA THR A 14 5.18 -18.17 3.26
C THR A 14 4.61 -17.37 4.42
N TYR A 15 5.32 -17.36 5.55
CA TYR A 15 4.94 -16.58 6.73
C TYR A 15 4.79 -15.08 6.41
N LEU A 16 5.76 -14.47 5.72
CA LEU A 16 5.70 -13.05 5.37
C LEU A 16 4.56 -12.73 4.40
N VAL A 17 4.35 -13.57 3.40
CA VAL A 17 3.26 -13.42 2.43
C VAL A 17 1.91 -13.50 3.14
N ASP A 18 1.73 -14.46 4.04
CA ASP A 18 0.50 -14.62 4.79
C ASP A 18 0.27 -13.45 5.76
N ALA A 19 1.34 -12.98 6.44
CA ALA A 19 1.26 -11.81 7.31
C ALA A 19 0.84 -10.53 6.55
N LEU A 20 1.41 -10.29 5.37
CA LEU A 20 1.09 -9.11 4.55
C LEU A 20 -0.29 -9.19 3.89
N ARG A 21 -0.81 -10.40 3.64
CA ARG A 21 -2.21 -10.63 3.24
C ARG A 21 -3.19 -10.53 4.42
N GLY A 22 -2.71 -10.79 5.63
CA GLY A 22 -3.50 -10.85 6.86
C GLY A 22 -3.59 -9.53 7.63
N VAL A 23 -3.21 -8.41 7.03
CA VAL A 23 -3.30 -7.10 7.70
C VAL A 23 -4.74 -6.75 8.08
N ALA A 24 -4.91 -6.03 9.19
CA ALA A 24 -6.20 -5.60 9.67
C ALA A 24 -6.91 -4.67 8.66
N PRO A 25 -8.26 -4.57 8.67
CA PRO A 25 -9.02 -3.79 7.69
C PRO A 25 -8.55 -2.34 7.51
N ASN A 26 -8.10 -1.68 8.57
CA ASN A 26 -7.57 -0.30 8.52
C ASN A 26 -6.21 -0.15 7.81
N GLN A 27 -5.60 -1.26 7.37
CA GLN A 27 -4.38 -1.32 6.55
C GLN A 27 -4.69 -1.86 5.13
N GLN A 28 -5.97 -2.04 4.78
CA GLN A 28 -6.38 -2.57 3.47
C GLN A 28 -6.65 -1.43 2.49
N TRP A 29 -5.59 -0.67 2.19
CA TRP A 29 -5.56 0.39 1.17
C TRP A 29 -4.28 0.30 0.35
N GLY A 30 -4.03 1.26 -0.55
CA GLY A 30 -2.85 1.25 -1.40
C GLY A 30 -2.81 0.04 -2.31
N VAL A 31 -1.84 -0.87 -2.14
CA VAL A 31 -1.73 -2.11 -2.94
C VAL A 31 -2.99 -2.98 -2.89
N TRP A 32 -3.81 -2.90 -1.82
CA TRP A 32 -5.10 -3.61 -1.77
C TRP A 32 -6.08 -3.19 -2.86
N ALA A 33 -5.95 -1.98 -3.41
CA ALA A 33 -6.75 -1.50 -4.52
C ALA A 33 -6.47 -2.25 -5.84
N ALA A 34 -5.46 -3.12 -5.88
CA ALA A 34 -5.27 -4.08 -6.97
C ALA A 34 -6.45 -5.07 -7.10
N GLY A 35 -7.28 -5.22 -6.06
CA GLY A 35 -8.48 -6.06 -6.06
C GLY A 35 -8.23 -7.48 -5.54
N SER A 36 -9.28 -8.11 -4.99
CA SER A 36 -9.18 -9.42 -4.33
C SER A 36 -8.75 -10.55 -5.28
N ASP A 37 -9.06 -10.44 -6.57
CA ASP A 37 -8.60 -11.34 -7.63
C ASP A 37 -7.07 -11.33 -7.80
N GLN A 38 -6.41 -10.25 -7.39
CA GLN A 38 -4.95 -10.14 -7.38
C GLN A 38 -4.31 -10.64 -6.08
N ARG A 39 -5.10 -11.07 -5.08
CA ARG A 39 -4.63 -11.57 -3.77
C ARG A 39 -3.53 -10.70 -3.13
N PRO A 40 -3.75 -9.38 -3.01
CA PRO A 40 -2.73 -8.43 -2.60
C PRO A 40 -2.30 -8.66 -1.15
N GLY A 41 -1.08 -8.26 -0.84
CA GLY A 41 -0.57 -8.10 0.51
C GLY A 41 0.32 -6.87 0.57
N ASN A 42 0.29 -6.14 1.68
CA ASN A 42 0.97 -4.86 1.81
C ASN A 42 1.51 -4.58 3.20
N LYS A 43 2.37 -3.57 3.24
CA LYS A 43 2.65 -2.78 4.42
C LYS A 43 2.47 -1.32 4.05
N ASP A 44 1.63 -0.65 4.81
CA ASP A 44 1.39 0.78 4.65
C ASP A 44 2.17 1.60 5.68
N GLY A 45 2.39 2.87 5.38
CA GLY A 45 3.03 3.81 6.29
C GLY A 45 2.47 5.22 6.09
N TRP A 46 2.24 5.92 7.19
CA TRP A 46 1.83 7.32 7.16
C TRP A 46 2.37 8.06 8.38
N SER A 47 2.60 9.35 8.20
CA SER A 47 3.17 10.24 9.22
C SER A 47 2.73 11.66 8.93
N PHE A 48 2.55 12.46 9.98
CA PHE A 48 2.41 13.91 9.84
C PHE A 48 3.76 14.55 10.11
N GLU A 49 4.42 15.00 9.05
CA GLU A 49 5.80 15.46 9.07
C GLU A 49 5.89 16.98 9.07
N SER A 50 7.05 17.49 9.47
CA SER A 50 7.38 18.91 9.49
C SER A 50 8.82 19.09 9.04
N ASP A 51 9.00 19.53 7.80
CA ASP A 51 10.32 19.74 7.19
C ASP A 51 10.32 21.00 6.31
N SER A 52 11.28 21.13 5.38
CA SER A 52 11.36 22.27 4.46
C SER A 52 10.20 22.37 3.45
N TYR A 53 9.41 21.31 3.27
CA TYR A 53 8.19 21.31 2.49
C TYR A 53 6.97 21.82 3.28
N GLY A 54 7.11 21.95 4.60
CA GLY A 54 6.07 22.42 5.52
C GLY A 54 5.45 21.28 6.33
N LYS A 55 4.34 21.57 7.01
CA LYS A 55 3.59 20.55 7.75
C LYS A 55 2.69 19.78 6.79
N HIS A 56 2.89 18.48 6.67
CA HIS A 56 2.19 17.70 5.65
C HIS A 56 2.08 16.22 6.04
N TRP A 57 1.17 15.51 5.39
CA TRP A 57 1.07 14.05 5.51
C TRP A 57 2.01 13.37 4.51
N VAL A 58 2.60 12.26 4.93
CA VAL A 58 3.20 11.26 4.03
C VAL A 58 2.29 10.03 4.05
N THR A 59 2.04 9.44 2.89
CA THR A 59 1.28 8.19 2.75
C THR A 59 1.98 7.28 1.75
N ASN A 60 2.36 6.09 2.21
CA ASN A 60 3.12 5.12 1.44
C ASN A 60 2.44 3.75 1.49
N THR A 61 2.52 3.02 0.39
CA THR A 61 2.11 1.61 0.33
C THR A 61 3.18 0.82 -0.41
N VAL A 62 3.59 -0.32 0.16
CA VAL A 62 4.53 -1.25 -0.46
C VAL A 62 4.00 -2.66 -0.30
N GLY A 63 4.03 -3.44 -1.37
CA GLY A 63 3.46 -4.77 -1.32
C GLY A 63 3.57 -5.54 -2.62
N PHE A 64 2.71 -6.54 -2.75
CA PHE A 64 2.63 -7.39 -3.91
C PHE A 64 1.19 -7.62 -4.37
N ALA A 65 1.05 -8.01 -5.63
CA ALA A 65 -0.20 -8.41 -6.25
C ALA A 65 0.05 -9.42 -7.39
N GLY A 66 -1.00 -10.16 -7.75
CA GLY A 66 -1.01 -11.14 -8.82
C GLY A 66 -0.55 -12.55 -8.40
N PRO A 67 -0.68 -13.53 -9.31
CA PRO A 67 -0.21 -14.89 -9.09
C PRO A 67 1.26 -14.92 -8.66
N ASP A 68 1.60 -15.76 -7.68
CA ASP A 68 2.95 -15.93 -7.15
C ASP A 68 3.66 -14.63 -6.73
N GLU A 69 2.87 -13.64 -6.28
CA GLU A 69 3.36 -12.30 -5.91
C GLU A 69 4.13 -11.60 -7.04
N ARG A 70 3.74 -11.85 -8.31
CA ARG A 70 4.47 -11.44 -9.52
C ARG A 70 4.74 -9.93 -9.62
N TYR A 71 3.83 -9.10 -9.15
CA TYR A 71 3.98 -7.65 -9.19
C TYR A 71 4.35 -7.14 -7.81
N LEU A 72 5.53 -6.53 -7.68
CA LEU A 72 5.91 -5.75 -6.51
C LEU A 72 5.59 -4.29 -6.78
N VAL A 73 4.85 -3.66 -5.88
CA VAL A 73 4.35 -2.29 -6.05
C VAL A 73 4.80 -1.47 -4.86
N ALA A 74 5.39 -0.31 -5.14
CA ALA A 74 5.73 0.69 -4.14
C ALA A 74 5.24 2.04 -4.65
N VAL A 75 4.38 2.69 -3.87
CA VAL A 75 3.92 4.06 -4.13
C VAL A 75 4.26 4.87 -2.90
N MET A 76 5.08 5.90 -3.10
CA MET A 76 5.49 6.83 -2.06
C MET A 76 4.89 8.20 -2.36
N TYR A 77 4.19 8.79 -1.39
CA TYR A 77 3.51 10.07 -1.62
C TYR A 77 3.68 11.04 -0.46
N GLN A 78 4.33 12.15 -0.79
CA GLN A 78 4.35 13.36 0.00
C GLN A 78 3.12 14.20 -0.37
N VAL A 79 2.15 14.27 0.54
CA VAL A 79 0.87 14.96 0.30
C VAL A 79 1.10 16.47 0.30
N ASP A 80 0.41 17.22 -0.57
CA ASP A 80 0.43 18.70 -0.55
C ASP A 80 0.12 19.19 0.90
N PRO A 81 0.75 20.27 1.39
CA PRO A 81 0.53 20.75 2.76
C PRO A 81 -0.92 21.14 3.08
N ARG A 82 -1.78 21.36 2.08
CA ARG A 82 -3.22 21.61 2.23
C ARG A 82 -4.06 20.33 2.16
N GLY A 83 -3.43 19.19 1.87
CA GLY A 83 -4.07 17.89 1.77
C GLY A 83 -4.32 17.24 3.12
N THR A 84 -4.89 16.05 3.08
CA THR A 84 -5.32 15.30 4.28
C THR A 84 -4.86 13.84 4.18
N LEU A 85 -4.76 13.15 5.32
CA LEU A 85 -4.47 11.71 5.35
C LEU A 85 -5.45 10.89 4.49
N PRO A 86 -6.79 11.04 4.59
CA PRO A 86 -7.72 10.35 3.70
C PRO A 86 -7.46 10.65 2.21
N GLY A 87 -7.13 11.90 1.88
CA GLY A 87 -6.81 12.29 0.51
C GLY A 87 -5.54 11.59 -0.02
N GLY A 88 -4.49 11.51 0.80
CA GLY A 88 -3.26 10.80 0.46
C GLY A 88 -3.49 9.30 0.26
N VAL A 89 -4.20 8.67 1.22
CA VAL A 89 -4.55 7.25 1.17
C VAL A 89 -5.41 6.91 -0.06
N HIS A 90 -6.39 7.75 -0.40
CA HIS A 90 -7.15 7.58 -1.64
C HIS A 90 -6.28 7.76 -2.89
N THR A 91 -5.44 8.80 -2.93
CA THR A 91 -4.58 9.09 -4.09
C THR A 91 -3.69 7.90 -4.45
N ILE A 92 -2.98 7.33 -3.48
CA ILE A 92 -2.10 6.17 -3.75
C ILE A 92 -2.89 4.90 -4.07
N SER A 93 -4.09 4.73 -3.49
CA SER A 93 -4.96 3.60 -3.80
C SER A 93 -5.52 3.70 -5.21
N ASP A 94 -5.87 4.91 -5.66
CA ASP A 94 -6.36 5.17 -7.01
C ASP A 94 -5.25 4.96 -8.06
N VAL A 95 -4.00 5.30 -7.74
CA VAL A 95 -2.83 4.96 -8.57
C VAL A 95 -2.71 3.44 -8.74
N VAL A 96 -2.83 2.67 -7.66
CA VAL A 96 -2.80 1.20 -7.74
C VAL A 96 -4.01 0.67 -8.53
N ALA A 97 -5.22 1.16 -8.25
CA ALA A 97 -6.41 0.76 -8.98
C ALA A 97 -6.25 0.99 -10.49
N LEU A 98 -5.68 2.14 -10.88
CA LEU A 98 -5.38 2.46 -12.29
C LEU A 98 -4.45 1.41 -12.92
N LEU A 99 -3.36 1.04 -12.23
CA LEU A 99 -2.38 0.06 -12.71
C LEU A 99 -3.00 -1.33 -12.94
N PHE A 100 -4.00 -1.70 -12.14
CA PHE A 100 -4.67 -3.01 -12.20
C PHE A 100 -6.05 -2.96 -12.89
N GLY A 101 -6.40 -1.85 -13.53
CA GLY A 101 -7.66 -1.69 -14.26
C GLY A 101 -8.91 -1.79 -13.38
N LYS A 102 -8.81 -1.36 -12.11
CA LYS A 102 -9.92 -1.35 -11.15
C LYS A 102 -10.65 0.00 -11.15
N PRO A 103 -11.91 0.05 -10.66
CA PRO A 103 -12.65 1.30 -10.55
C PRO A 103 -11.95 2.34 -9.67
N ILE A 104 -12.06 3.60 -10.07
CA ILE A 104 -11.58 4.78 -9.35
C ILE A 104 -12.79 5.69 -9.06
N PRO A 105 -13.00 6.17 -7.81
CA PRO A 105 -12.12 5.99 -6.65
C PRO A 105 -12.14 4.56 -6.11
N ALA A 106 -10.98 4.11 -5.62
CA ALA A 106 -10.80 2.79 -5.02
C ALA A 106 -11.67 2.65 -3.76
N ARG A 107 -12.28 1.46 -3.60
CA ARG A 107 -13.03 1.10 -2.39
C ARG A 107 -12.05 0.57 -1.35
N ILE A 108 -11.73 1.40 -0.37
CA ILE A 108 -10.72 1.14 0.65
C ILE A 108 -11.23 1.52 2.04
N THR A 109 -10.55 1.03 3.07
CA THR A 109 -10.73 1.50 4.44
C THR A 109 -9.63 2.51 4.75
N VAL A 110 -10.01 3.75 5.05
CA VAL A 110 -9.06 4.78 5.47
C VAL A 110 -8.69 4.54 6.95
N PRO A 111 -7.39 4.58 7.31
CA PRO A 111 -6.98 4.47 8.71
C PRO A 111 -7.48 5.67 9.51
N ALA A 112 -7.70 5.47 10.82
CA ALA A 112 -7.83 6.61 11.71
C ALA A 112 -6.53 7.42 11.68
N PRO A 113 -6.58 8.76 11.80
CA PRO A 113 -5.38 9.53 12.11
C PRO A 113 -4.86 9.03 13.45
N ASP A 114 -3.67 8.45 13.46
CA ASP A 114 -2.98 8.18 14.73
C ASP A 114 -2.66 9.56 15.34
N GLY A 115 -3.13 9.77 16.57
CA GLY A 115 -3.09 11.05 17.29
C GLY A 115 -1.70 11.44 17.77
#